data_AF-A0A241WF23-F1
#
_entry.id   AF-A0A241WF23-F1
#
_cell.length_a   1.000
_cell.length_b   1.000
_cell.length_c   1.000
_cell.angle_alpha   90.00
_cell.angle_beta   90.00
_cell.angle_gamma   90.00
#
_symmetry.space_group_name_H-M   'P 1'
#
loop_
_entity.id
_entity.type
_entity.pdbx_description
1 polymer ?
#
loop_
_entity_poly.entity_id
_entity_poly.type
_entity_poly.pdbx_seq_one_letter_code
_entity_poly.pdbx_strand_id
1 'polypeptide(L)'
;MQFISAYDSSKSTKLGFRLLHIQVTDDCHYQVAVFDPNVIMAETEHENSQVLALAVQHWLGYGLIYPKLDQLDISQLQQRYPKIILLDENNPEYDVFTQYGQVVLDWNEYQDEVKKLVYHVSL
;
A
#
# COMPACT_ATOMS: atom_id res chain seq x y z
N MET A 1 6.52 8.03 0.52
CA MET A 1 5.96 6.67 0.42
C MET A 1 6.81 5.72 1.22
N GLN A 2 6.26 4.57 1.62
CA GLN A 2 6.91 3.68 2.57
C GLN A 2 6.86 2.23 2.12
N PHE A 3 7.99 1.54 2.23
CA PHE A 3 8.11 0.10 2.06
C PHE A 3 8.02 -0.60 3.40
N ILE A 4 7.30 -1.71 3.42
CA ILE A 4 6.98 -2.46 4.63
C ILE A 4 7.23 -3.94 4.37
N SER A 5 7.99 -4.58 5.27
CA SER A 5 8.23 -6.02 5.25
C SER A 5 8.13 -6.59 6.66
N ALA A 6 7.64 -7.81 6.79
CA ALA A 6 7.76 -8.53 8.04
C ALA A 6 9.23 -8.89 8.30
N TYR A 7 9.67 -8.87 9.56
CA TYR A 7 10.90 -9.56 9.94
C TYR A 7 10.62 -10.54 11.06
N ASP A 8 11.20 -11.74 10.90
CA ASP A 8 11.17 -12.75 11.93
C ASP A 8 12.37 -12.56 12.85
N SER A 9 12.09 -12.24 14.12
CA SER A 9 13.12 -12.18 15.15
C SER A 9 13.04 -13.47 15.95
N SER A 10 14.07 -14.30 15.84
CA SER A 10 14.23 -15.55 16.61
C SER A 10 14.17 -15.38 18.13
N LYS A 11 14.10 -14.14 18.65
CA LYS A 11 14.06 -13.80 20.08
C LYS A 11 12.73 -13.15 20.52
N SER A 12 11.73 -13.01 19.64
CA SER A 12 10.47 -12.32 19.94
C SER A 12 9.27 -13.09 19.40
N THR A 13 8.23 -13.27 20.22
CA THR A 13 6.91 -13.76 19.77
C THR A 13 6.07 -12.67 19.10
N LYS A 14 6.51 -11.41 19.16
CA LYS A 14 5.93 -10.31 18.37
C LYS A 14 6.66 -10.22 17.04
N LEU A 15 5.91 -10.45 15.96
CA LEU A 15 6.31 -10.09 14.60
C LEU A 15 6.52 -8.58 14.52
N GLY A 16 7.68 -8.16 14.02
CA GLY A 16 8.00 -6.76 13.82
C GLY A 16 7.96 -6.39 12.35
N PHE A 17 7.87 -5.09 12.07
CA PHE A 17 7.91 -4.55 10.71
C PHE A 17 9.25 -3.86 10.47
N ARG A 18 9.86 -4.11 9.32
CA ARG A 18 10.91 -3.25 8.76
C ARG A 18 10.22 -2.21 7.90
N LEU A 19 10.61 -0.95 8.09
CA LEU A 19 10.07 0.20 7.37
C LEU A 19 11.22 0.93 6.67
N LEU A 20 11.00 1.32 5.42
CA LEU A 20 11.91 2.19 4.66
C LEU A 20 11.08 3.30 4.01
N HIS A 21 11.39 4.56 4.33
CA HIS A 21 10.81 5.70 3.61
C HIS A 21 11.55 5.91 2.31
N ILE A 22 10.78 6.21 1.26
CA ILE A 22 11.27 6.41 -0.11
C ILE A 22 10.57 7.62 -0.71
N GLN A 23 11.34 8.40 -1.45
CA GLN A 23 10.83 9.52 -2.22
C GLN A 23 10.52 9.07 -3.65
N VAL A 24 9.50 9.67 -4.26
CA VAL A 24 9.11 9.44 -5.67
C VAL A 24 10.28 9.62 -6.64
N THR A 25 11.22 10.51 -6.30
CA THR A 25 12.42 10.85 -7.09
C THR A 25 13.56 9.83 -6.96
N ASP A 26 13.47 8.88 -6.05
CA ASP A 26 14.48 7.83 -5.89
C ASP A 26 14.39 6.78 -7.00
N ASP A 27 15.45 6.00 -7.19
CA ASP A 27 15.40 4.79 -8.03
C ASP A 27 14.58 3.71 -7.31
N CYS A 28 13.26 3.81 -7.45
CA CYS A 28 12.31 2.97 -6.74
C CYS A 28 12.46 1.48 -7.11
N HIS A 29 12.86 1.16 -8.34
CA HIS A 29 13.09 -0.23 -8.74
C HIS A 29 14.29 -0.83 -8.02
N TYR A 30 15.39 -0.07 -7.92
CA TYR A 30 16.54 -0.51 -7.15
C TYR A 30 16.18 -0.69 -5.68
N GLN A 31 15.42 0.24 -5.09
CA GLN A 31 15.02 0.14 -3.69
C GLN A 31 14.10 -1.07 -3.43
N VAL A 32 13.17 -1.40 -4.33
CA VAL A 32 12.33 -2.60 -4.20
C VAL A 32 13.20 -3.85 -4.21
N ALA A 33 14.14 -3.94 -5.15
CA ALA A 33 15.03 -5.10 -5.27
C ALA A 33 15.93 -5.31 -4.05
N VAL A 34 16.40 -4.22 -3.42
CA VAL A 34 17.28 -4.31 -2.25
C VAL A 34 16.52 -4.52 -0.94
N PHE A 35 15.38 -3.85 -0.78
CA PHE A 35 14.62 -3.93 0.47
C PHE A 35 13.71 -5.17 0.54
N ASP A 36 13.27 -5.68 -0.61
CA ASP A 36 12.33 -6.81 -0.73
C ASP A 36 11.05 -6.61 0.11
N PRO A 37 10.26 -5.54 -0.18
CA PRO A 37 9.04 -5.25 0.56
C PRO A 37 7.97 -6.31 0.32
N ASN A 38 7.09 -6.49 1.31
CA ASN A 38 5.83 -7.20 1.12
C ASN A 38 4.69 -6.23 0.77
N VAL A 39 4.81 -4.99 1.23
CA VAL A 39 3.78 -3.96 1.12
C VAL A 39 4.42 -2.60 0.81
N ILE A 40 3.71 -1.79 0.04
CA ILE A 40 4.06 -0.40 -0.26
C ILE A 40 2.88 0.53 0.10
N MET A 41 3.17 1.63 0.78
CA MET A 41 2.15 2.56 1.31
C MET A 41 2.39 3.96 0.78
N ALA A 42 1.33 4.58 0.23
CA ALA A 42 1.32 6.01 -0.05
C ALA A 42 1.20 6.81 1.26
N GLU A 43 2.01 7.86 1.38
CA GLU A 43 1.98 8.81 2.50
C GLU A 43 1.39 10.15 2.08
N THR A 44 1.37 10.44 0.77
CA THR A 44 0.68 11.60 0.19
C THR A 44 -0.07 11.22 -1.08
N GLU A 45 -1.10 12.01 -1.45
CA GLU A 45 -1.94 11.74 -2.62
C GLU A 45 -1.14 11.59 -3.91
N HIS A 46 -0.05 12.35 -4.03
CA HIS A 46 0.76 12.43 -5.25
C HIS A 46 1.58 11.16 -5.48
N GLU A 47 1.67 10.27 -4.49
CA GLU A 47 2.41 9.02 -4.56
C GLU A 47 1.54 7.88 -5.11
N ASN A 48 0.22 8.01 -5.10
CA ASN A 48 -0.72 6.92 -5.38
C ASN A 48 -0.47 6.19 -6.70
N SER A 49 -0.26 6.95 -7.80
CA SER A 49 -0.05 6.34 -9.12
C SER A 49 1.25 5.53 -9.18
N GLN A 50 2.31 6.00 -8.51
CA GLN A 50 3.57 5.26 -8.44
C GLN A 50 3.48 4.06 -7.51
N VAL A 51 2.80 4.21 -6.37
CA VAL A 51 2.55 3.12 -5.43
C VAL A 51 1.78 1.99 -6.11
N LEU A 52 0.73 2.31 -6.84
CA LEU A 52 -0.06 1.34 -7.61
C LEU A 52 0.81 0.61 -8.65
N ALA A 53 1.58 1.36 -9.44
CA ALA A 53 2.42 0.79 -10.48
C ALA A 53 3.49 -0.16 -9.93
N LEU A 54 4.19 0.26 -8.86
CA LEU A 54 5.19 -0.58 -8.20
C LEU A 54 4.55 -1.81 -7.55
N ALA A 55 3.40 -1.65 -6.90
CA ALA A 55 2.71 -2.77 -6.28
C ALA A 55 2.30 -3.83 -7.29
N VAL A 56 1.76 -3.41 -8.44
CA VAL A 56 1.38 -4.31 -9.53
C VAL A 56 2.61 -4.98 -10.15
N GLN A 57 3.67 -4.22 -10.42
CA GLN A 57 4.88 -4.75 -11.04
C GLN A 57 5.59 -5.79 -10.17
N HIS A 58 5.51 -5.63 -8.85
CA HIS A 58 6.23 -6.45 -7.87
C HIS A 58 5.32 -7.35 -7.02
N TRP A 59 4.03 -7.42 -7.34
CA TRP A 59 3.03 -8.25 -6.65
C TRP A 59 2.92 -7.97 -5.14
N LEU A 60 2.91 -6.69 -4.77
CA LEU A 60 2.88 -6.23 -3.38
C LEU A 60 1.45 -5.94 -2.92
N GLY A 61 1.19 -6.10 -1.62
CA GLY A 61 0.04 -5.43 -0.99
C GLY A 61 0.27 -3.91 -0.96
N TYR A 62 -0.78 -3.10 -0.96
CA TYR A 62 -0.58 -1.65 -1.00
C TYR A 62 -1.64 -0.78 -0.32
N GLY A 63 -1.23 0.43 0.05
CA GLY A 63 -2.09 1.47 0.59
C GLY A 63 -2.16 2.70 -0.32
N LEU A 64 -3.36 3.21 -0.60
CA LEU A 64 -3.60 4.47 -1.30
C LEU A 64 -4.23 5.50 -0.36
N ILE A 65 -3.84 6.77 -0.50
CA ILE A 65 -4.33 7.89 0.32
C ILE A 65 -5.12 8.89 -0.54
N TYR A 66 -6.40 9.10 -0.20
CA TYR A 66 -7.35 9.95 -0.93
C TYR A 66 -7.22 9.85 -2.47
N PRO A 67 -7.20 8.62 -3.04
CA PRO A 67 -7.05 8.46 -4.48
C PRO A 67 -8.20 9.10 -5.26
N LYS A 68 -7.91 9.52 -6.49
CA LYS A 68 -8.89 10.00 -7.46
C LYS A 68 -8.90 9.05 -8.64
N LEU A 69 -10.07 8.57 -9.05
CA LEU A 69 -10.16 7.56 -10.10
C LEU A 69 -9.57 8.01 -11.44
N ASP A 70 -9.69 9.30 -11.77
CA ASP A 70 -9.16 9.89 -13.00
C ASP A 70 -7.62 10.02 -13.02
N GLN A 71 -6.95 9.79 -11.89
CA GLN A 71 -5.49 9.85 -11.74
C GLN A 71 -4.83 8.46 -11.63
N LEU A 72 -5.65 7.40 -11.57
CA LEU A 72 -5.18 6.02 -11.45
C LEU A 72 -5.33 5.25 -12.76
N ASP A 73 -4.41 4.32 -12.99
CA ASP A 73 -4.62 3.29 -14.00
C ASP A 73 -5.64 2.27 -13.48
N ILE A 74 -6.88 2.38 -13.98
CA ILE A 74 -7.99 1.52 -13.55
C ILE A 74 -7.70 0.04 -13.83
N SER A 75 -6.95 -0.29 -14.89
CA SER A 75 -6.59 -1.67 -15.21
C SER A 75 -5.68 -2.29 -14.15
N GLN A 76 -4.80 -1.47 -13.56
CA GLN A 76 -3.94 -1.85 -12.44
C GLN A 76 -4.75 -1.93 -11.13
N LEU A 77 -5.63 -0.96 -10.89
CA LEU A 77 -6.48 -0.94 -9.70
C LEU A 77 -7.43 -2.14 -9.60
N GLN A 78 -7.88 -2.69 -10.74
CA GLN A 78 -8.72 -3.89 -10.82
C GLN A 78 -8.01 -5.20 -10.48
N GLN A 79 -6.67 -5.21 -10.40
CA GLN A 79 -5.92 -6.43 -10.10
C GLN A 79 -6.15 -6.90 -8.67
N ARG A 80 -6.16 -8.22 -8.45
CA ARG A 80 -6.58 -8.84 -7.17
C ARG A 80 -5.49 -8.84 -6.08
N TYR A 81 -4.71 -7.77 -5.98
CA TYR A 81 -3.77 -7.61 -4.88
C TYR A 81 -4.47 -7.02 -3.65
N PRO A 82 -4.10 -7.42 -2.43
CA PRO A 82 -4.65 -6.81 -1.22
C PRO A 82 -4.35 -5.32 -1.18
N LYS A 83 -5.37 -4.49 -0.96
CA LYS A 83 -5.22 -3.04 -0.90
C LYS A 83 -6.12 -2.38 0.12
N ILE A 84 -5.58 -1.38 0.81
CA ILE A 84 -6.31 -0.48 1.71
C ILE A 84 -6.38 0.90 1.05
N ILE A 85 -7.53 1.54 1.15
CA ILE A 85 -7.80 2.84 0.55
C ILE A 85 -8.30 3.78 1.64
N LEU A 86 -7.55 4.84 1.94
CA LEU A 86 -7.99 5.90 2.82
C LEU A 86 -8.81 6.92 2.03
N LEU A 87 -10.04 7.19 2.44
CA LEU A 87 -10.90 8.24 1.88
C LEU A 87 -11.36 9.22 2.96
N ASP A 88 -11.77 10.41 2.52
CA ASP A 88 -12.57 11.30 3.34
C ASP A 88 -13.98 10.72 3.57
N GLU A 89 -14.58 10.99 4.73
CA GLU A 89 -15.91 10.48 5.12
C GLU A 89 -17.02 10.79 4.10
N ASN A 90 -16.88 11.88 3.34
CA ASN A 90 -17.87 12.36 2.37
C ASN A 90 -17.42 12.19 0.92
N ASN A 91 -16.43 11.33 0.65
CA ASN A 91 -15.95 11.13 -0.71
C ASN A 91 -17.06 10.52 -1.60
N PRO A 92 -17.42 11.17 -2.72
CA PRO A 92 -18.51 10.71 -3.59
C PRO A 92 -18.22 9.36 -4.28
N GLU A 93 -16.96 8.95 -4.31
CA GLU A 93 -16.48 7.70 -4.92
C GLU A 93 -16.36 6.56 -3.89
N TYR A 94 -16.84 6.73 -2.65
CA TYR A 94 -16.77 5.71 -1.59
C TYR A 94 -17.27 4.33 -2.06
N ASP A 95 -18.49 4.28 -2.61
CA ASP A 95 -19.11 3.05 -3.10
C ASP A 95 -18.36 2.43 -4.29
N VAL A 96 -17.59 3.22 -5.02
CA VAL A 96 -16.75 2.74 -6.12
C VAL A 96 -15.47 2.11 -5.56
N PHE A 97 -14.81 2.78 -4.61
CA PHE A 97 -13.57 2.28 -4.03
C PHE A 97 -13.71 1.01 -3.18
N THR A 98 -14.87 0.80 -2.55
CA THR A 98 -15.17 -0.46 -1.84
C THR A 98 -15.20 -1.69 -2.75
N GLN A 99 -15.33 -1.50 -4.07
CA GLN A 99 -15.24 -2.59 -5.05
C GLN A 99 -13.79 -2.98 -5.36
N TYR A 100 -12.83 -2.10 -5.09
CA TYR A 100 -11.41 -2.34 -5.36
C TYR A 100 -10.65 -2.86 -4.15
N GLY A 101 -11.01 -2.43 -2.94
CA GLY A 101 -10.30 -2.80 -1.72
C GLY A 101 -11.03 -2.38 -0.45
N GLN A 102 -10.37 -2.59 0.69
CA GLN A 102 -10.90 -2.16 1.99
C GLN A 102 -10.76 -0.65 2.11
N VAL A 103 -11.88 0.05 2.28
CA VAL A 103 -11.90 1.49 2.51
C VAL A 103 -11.88 1.77 4.00
N VAL A 104 -11.00 2.67 4.42
CA VAL A 104 -10.90 3.19 5.79
C VAL A 104 -11.00 4.71 5.77
N LEU A 105 -11.37 5.31 6.88
CA LEU A 105 -11.65 6.75 6.99
C LEU A 105 -10.73 7.47 7.99
N ASP A 106 -9.94 6.72 8.76
CA ASP A 106 -8.98 7.25 9.72
C ASP A 106 -7.54 6.97 9.27
N TRP A 107 -6.66 7.95 9.49
CA TRP A 107 -5.24 7.84 9.14
C TRP A 107 -4.52 6.76 9.94
N ASN A 108 -4.79 6.62 11.24
CA ASN A 108 -4.11 5.61 12.06
C ASN A 108 -4.60 4.22 11.69
N GLU A 109 -5.91 4.06 11.45
CA GLU A 109 -6.49 2.82 10.92
C GLU A 109 -5.86 2.46 9.58
N TYR A 110 -5.73 3.41 8.66
CA TYR A 110 -5.03 3.21 7.38
C TYR A 110 -3.62 2.67 7.57
N GLN A 111 -2.80 3.30 8.42
CA GLN A 111 -1.43 2.85 8.67
C GLN A 111 -1.38 1.44 9.27
N ASP A 112 -2.30 1.10 10.16
CA ASP A 112 -2.34 -0.21 10.81
C ASP A 112 -2.86 -1.32 9.89
N GLU A 113 -3.91 -1.05 9.12
CA GLU A 113 -4.47 -2.01 8.16
C GLU A 113 -3.50 -2.26 7.00
N VAL A 114 -2.81 -1.23 6.48
CA VAL A 114 -1.78 -1.41 5.44
C VAL A 114 -0.65 -2.29 5.95
N LYS A 115 -0.17 -2.10 7.19
CA LYS A 115 0.87 -2.97 7.77
C LYS A 115 0.41 -4.41 7.89
N LYS A 116 -0.87 -4.67 8.18
CA LYS A 116 -1.40 -6.04 8.26
C LYS A 116 -1.35 -6.77 6.92
N LEU A 117 -1.31 -6.05 5.79
CA LEU A 117 -1.19 -6.66 4.46
C LEU A 117 0.08 -7.51 4.29
N VAL A 118 1.13 -7.33 5.09
CA VAL A 118 2.32 -8.20 5.03
C VAL A 118 2.00 -9.68 5.30
N TYR A 119 0.88 -9.95 5.97
CA TYR A 119 0.43 -11.32 6.28
C TYR A 119 -0.46 -11.93 5.20
N HIS A 120 -0.86 -11.14 4.19
CA HIS A 120 -1.74 -11.60 3.11
C HIS A 120 -0.97 -12.16 1.90
N VAL A 121 0.37 -12.23 1.96
CA VAL A 121 1.24 -12.68 0.84
C VAL A 121 1.44 -14.21 0.80
N SER A 122 0.57 -14.98 1.45
CA SER A 122 0.69 -16.45 1.52
C SER A 122 -0.62 -17.15 1.15
N LEU A 123 -0.96 -17.19 -0.14
CA LEU A 123 -1.86 -18.19 -0.73
C LEU A 123 -1.41 -18.57 -2.14
#